data_AF-A0A3D5N6G6-F1
#
_entry.id   AF-A0A3D5N6G6-F1
#
_cell.length_a   1.000
_cell.length_b   1.000
_cell.length_c   1.000
_cell.angle_alpha   90.00
_cell.angle_beta   90.00
_cell.angle_gamma   90.00
#
_symmetry.space_group_name_H-M   'P 1'
#
loop_
_entity.id
_entity.type
_entity.pdbx_description
1 polymer ?
#
loop_
_entity_poly.entity_id
_entity_poly.type
_entity_poly.pdbx_seq_one_letter_code
_entity_poly.pdbx_strand_id
1 'polypeptide(L)'
;RDVCGEDDCALRVVAEVVSLPAPGRAVIDAGSKVLTSDLLGLEGFGYVVGHPEVDVVGLSEEHGVLHFEPDLTPFEIGERIEIIPNHVCVVSNMLDQVHLVRGESIKTVDVAARGKVL
;
A
#
# COMPACT_ATOMS: atom_id res chain seq x y z
N ARG A 1 17.64 -6.82 -11.60
CA ARG A 1 16.77 -6.65 -10.40
C ARG A 1 17.66 -7.03 -9.22
N ASP A 2 18.38 -6.04 -8.69
CA ASP A 2 19.34 -6.16 -7.56
C ASP A 2 19.80 -4.76 -7.14
N VAL A 3 18.92 -3.77 -7.30
CA VAL A 3 19.27 -2.33 -7.18
C VAL A 3 18.81 -1.77 -5.83
N CYS A 4 17.78 -2.36 -5.24
CA CYS A 4 17.24 -2.07 -3.93
C CYS A 4 16.53 -3.31 -3.38
N GLY A 5 16.50 -3.45 -2.06
CA GLY A 5 15.65 -4.40 -1.33
C GLY A 5 14.44 -3.72 -0.72
N GLU A 6 13.66 -4.50 0.03
CA GLU A 6 12.47 -4.03 0.76
C GLU A 6 12.81 -2.87 1.72
N ASP A 7 13.94 -2.98 2.43
CA ASP A 7 14.40 -2.00 3.41
C ASP A 7 14.89 -0.68 2.79
N ASP A 8 15.22 -0.68 1.49
CA ASP A 8 15.63 0.53 0.77
C ASP A 8 14.41 1.37 0.34
N CYS A 9 13.22 0.77 0.32
CA CYS A 9 11.98 1.48 0.00
C CYS A 9 11.49 2.25 1.23
N ALA A 10 11.66 3.58 1.26
CA ALA A 10 11.27 4.38 2.43
C ALA A 10 9.77 4.67 2.54
N LEU A 11 9.04 4.79 1.41
CA LEU A 11 7.61 5.08 1.44
C LEU A 11 6.80 3.81 1.71
N ARG A 12 5.88 3.92 2.66
CA ARG A 12 4.89 2.91 3.03
C ARG A 12 3.51 3.54 3.06
N VAL A 13 2.53 2.87 2.46
CA VAL A 13 1.11 3.14 2.68
C VAL A 13 0.66 2.24 3.82
N VAL A 14 0.19 2.84 4.92
CA VAL A 14 -0.42 2.10 6.02
C VAL A 14 -1.90 1.94 5.71
N ALA A 15 -2.37 0.70 5.70
CA ALA A 15 -3.77 0.36 5.44
C ALA A 15 -4.29 -0.57 6.54
N GLU A 16 -5.59 -0.53 6.79
CA GLU A 16 -6.28 -1.43 7.73
C GLU A 16 -7.01 -2.53 6.97
N VAL A 17 -6.91 -3.77 7.46
CA VAL A 17 -7.72 -4.90 6.98
C VAL A 17 -9.15 -4.72 7.50
N VAL A 18 -10.07 -4.35 6.62
CA VAL A 18 -11.46 -4.03 6.97
C VAL A 18 -12.42 -5.20 6.76
N SER A 19 -12.02 -6.23 6.01
CA SER A 19 -12.87 -7.41 5.77
C SER A 19 -12.08 -8.66 5.39
N LEU A 20 -12.57 -9.82 5.83
CA LEU A 20 -12.13 -11.16 5.44
C LEU A 20 -13.32 -11.95 4.87
N PRO A 21 -13.79 -11.63 3.65
CA PRO A 21 -15.09 -12.12 3.16
C PRO A 21 -15.08 -13.60 2.74
N ALA A 22 -13.91 -14.18 2.49
CA ALA A 22 -13.74 -15.59 2.09
C ALA A 22 -12.31 -16.05 2.36
N PRO A 23 -12.06 -17.38 2.47
CA PRO A 23 -10.71 -17.93 2.49
C PRO A 23 -9.87 -17.42 1.30
N GLY A 24 -8.62 -17.06 1.55
CA GLY A 24 -7.70 -16.55 0.51
C GLY A 24 -7.97 -15.11 0.06
N ARG A 25 -8.87 -14.38 0.73
CA ARG A 25 -9.24 -13.02 0.34
C ARG A 25 -9.39 -12.08 1.53
N ALA A 26 -8.72 -10.94 1.47
CA ALA A 26 -8.92 -9.82 2.39
C ALA A 26 -9.24 -8.52 1.64
N VAL A 27 -9.81 -7.55 2.34
CA VAL A 27 -10.09 -6.21 1.83
C VAL A 27 -9.46 -5.19 2.77
N ILE A 28 -8.76 -4.22 2.20
CA ILE A 28 -8.12 -3.11 2.93
C ILE A 28 -8.76 -1.77 2.56
N ASP A 29 -8.60 -0.77 3.42
CA ASP A 29 -9.10 0.61 3.23
C ASP A 29 -8.19 1.50 2.33
N ALA A 30 -7.30 0.89 1.56
CA ALA A 30 -6.46 1.57 0.59
C ALA A 30 -6.81 1.15 -0.84
N GLY A 31 -7.62 1.97 -1.51
CA GLY A 31 -7.97 1.82 -2.93
C GLY A 31 -7.11 2.69 -3.87
N SER A 32 -7.61 2.93 -5.09
CA SER A 32 -6.92 3.72 -6.12
C SER A 32 -6.73 5.19 -5.75
N LYS A 33 -7.52 5.74 -4.82
CA LYS A 33 -7.30 7.09 -4.28
C LYS A 33 -6.08 7.18 -3.34
N VAL A 34 -5.53 6.03 -2.94
CA VAL A 34 -4.35 5.94 -2.07
C VAL A 34 -3.19 5.27 -2.80
N LEU A 35 -3.37 4.03 -3.29
CA LEU A 35 -2.32 3.24 -3.94
C LEU A 35 -2.12 3.59 -5.42
N THR A 36 -3.08 4.27 -6.04
CA THR A 36 -3.16 4.53 -7.50
C THR A 36 -3.28 3.25 -8.35
N SER A 37 -3.70 3.39 -9.61
CA SER A 37 -3.84 2.26 -10.54
C SER A 37 -2.67 2.15 -11.53
N ASP A 38 -1.58 2.89 -11.32
CA ASP A 38 -0.40 2.82 -12.18
C ASP A 38 0.46 1.61 -11.83
N LEU A 39 0.47 0.64 -12.75
CA LEU A 39 1.20 -0.61 -12.57
C LEU A 39 2.70 -0.47 -12.83
N LEU A 40 3.13 0.51 -13.63
CA LEU A 40 4.55 0.66 -14.03
C LEU A 40 5.17 -0.65 -14.60
N GLY A 41 4.34 -1.46 -15.26
CA GLY A 41 4.74 -2.75 -15.82
C GLY A 41 4.92 -3.89 -14.79
N LEU A 42 4.51 -3.69 -13.53
CA LEU A 42 4.46 -4.71 -12.49
C LEU A 42 3.11 -5.44 -12.49
N GLU A 43 3.08 -6.60 -11.84
CA GLU A 43 1.85 -7.34 -11.54
C GLU A 43 1.35 -6.94 -10.15
N GLY A 44 0.03 -6.84 -10.00
CA GLY A 44 -0.60 -6.35 -8.76
C GLY A 44 -0.39 -4.86 -8.51
N PHE A 45 -0.99 -4.35 -7.42
CA PHE A 45 -1.05 -2.91 -7.10
C PHE A 45 -0.15 -2.49 -5.93
N GLY A 46 0.86 -3.29 -5.63
CA GLY A 46 1.83 -3.03 -4.56
C GLY A 46 2.36 -4.32 -3.95
N TYR A 47 3.29 -4.18 -3.03
CA TYR A 47 3.89 -5.27 -2.27
C TYR A 47 3.53 -5.15 -0.80
N VAL A 48 3.01 -6.23 -0.21
CA VAL A 48 2.64 -6.28 1.21
C VAL A 48 3.89 -6.63 2.04
N VAL A 49 4.33 -5.69 2.87
CA VAL A 49 5.54 -5.83 3.70
C VAL A 49 5.40 -7.03 4.63
N GLY A 50 6.43 -7.88 4.66
CA GLY A 50 6.44 -9.11 5.47
C GLY A 50 5.57 -10.27 4.94
N HIS A 51 4.81 -10.06 3.85
CA HIS A 51 3.89 -11.06 3.27
C HIS A 51 4.11 -11.21 1.75
N PRO A 52 5.26 -11.73 1.30
CA PRO A 52 5.54 -11.94 -0.12
C PRO A 52 4.59 -12.93 -0.81
N GLU A 53 3.83 -13.71 -0.03
CA GLU A 53 2.80 -14.64 -0.49
C GLU A 53 1.43 -13.99 -0.73
N VAL A 54 1.29 -12.69 -0.48
CA VAL A 54 0.03 -11.94 -0.59
C VAL A 54 0.11 -10.92 -1.74
N ASP A 55 -0.84 -11.03 -2.68
CA ASP A 55 -0.95 -10.12 -3.81
C ASP A 55 -2.05 -9.08 -3.60
N VAL A 56 -1.77 -7.81 -3.95
CA VAL A 56 -2.83 -6.79 -4.12
C VAL A 56 -3.39 -6.93 -5.53
N VAL A 57 -4.49 -7.68 -5.69
CA VAL A 57 -5.00 -8.11 -7.01
C VAL A 57 -6.02 -7.16 -7.65
N GLY A 58 -6.55 -6.21 -6.88
CA GLY A 58 -7.57 -5.30 -7.41
C GLY A 58 -7.80 -4.09 -6.52
N LEU A 59 -8.14 -2.97 -7.16
CA LEU A 59 -8.50 -1.72 -6.48
C LEU A 59 -9.88 -1.26 -6.93
N SER A 60 -10.70 -0.86 -5.96
CA SER A 60 -11.79 0.11 -6.15
C SER A 60 -11.28 1.51 -5.78
N GLU A 61 -12.15 2.51 -5.70
CA GLU A 61 -11.72 3.85 -5.28
C GLU A 61 -11.13 3.87 -3.87
N GLU A 62 -11.83 3.25 -2.91
CA GLU A 62 -11.49 3.32 -1.47
C GLU A 62 -10.93 2.01 -0.93
N HIS A 63 -11.09 0.89 -1.63
CA HIS A 63 -10.67 -0.42 -1.14
C HIS A 63 -9.71 -1.14 -2.07
N GLY A 64 -8.74 -1.84 -1.49
CA GLY A 64 -7.89 -2.82 -2.15
C GLY A 64 -8.33 -4.24 -1.80
N VAL A 65 -8.09 -5.17 -2.71
CA VAL A 65 -8.36 -6.61 -2.53
C VAL A 65 -7.04 -7.35 -2.48
N LEU A 66 -6.81 -8.06 -1.38
CA LEU A 66 -5.69 -8.97 -1.19
C LEU A 66 -6.09 -10.39 -1.57
N HIS A 67 -5.18 -11.13 -2.18
CA HIS A 67 -5.32 -12.55 -2.50
C HIS A 67 -4.13 -13.33 -1.96
N PHE A 68 -4.40 -14.52 -1.42
CA PHE A 68 -3.41 -15.46 -0.89
C PHE A 68 -3.99 -16.88 -0.88
N GLU A 69 -3.16 -17.88 -0.61
CA GLU A 69 -3.62 -19.28 -0.57
C GLU A 69 -4.74 -19.47 0.49
N PRO A 70 -5.85 -20.17 0.16
CA PRO A 70 -7.03 -20.26 1.03
C PRO A 70 -6.82 -20.89 2.42
N ASP A 71 -5.75 -21.66 2.60
CA ASP A 71 -5.38 -22.30 3.87
C ASP A 71 -4.53 -21.39 4.77
N LEU A 72 -4.03 -20.27 4.25
CA LEU A 72 -3.34 -19.25 5.03
C LEU A 72 -4.34 -18.35 5.77
N THR A 73 -3.92 -17.88 6.94
CA THR A 73 -4.65 -16.89 7.75
C THR A 73 -3.71 -15.76 8.16
N PRO A 74 -3.15 -15.01 7.20
CA PRO A 74 -2.10 -14.04 7.47
C PRO A 74 -2.60 -12.79 8.20
N PHE A 75 -3.92 -12.55 8.23
CA PHE A 75 -4.49 -11.28 8.69
C PHE A 75 -5.67 -11.42 9.66
N GLU A 76 -5.86 -10.40 10.50
CA GLU A 76 -7.06 -10.17 11.30
C GLU A 76 -7.78 -8.87 10.89
N ILE A 77 -9.10 -8.78 11.10
CA ILE A 77 -9.84 -7.52 10.87
C ILE A 77 -9.38 -6.47 11.90
N GLY A 78 -9.06 -5.26 11.43
CA GLY A 78 -8.51 -4.17 12.23
C GLY A 78 -6.98 -4.16 12.28
N GLU A 79 -6.32 -5.17 11.70
CA GLU A 79 -4.88 -5.19 11.57
C GLU A 79 -4.40 -4.11 10.61
N ARG A 80 -3.32 -3.42 11.00
CA ARG A 80 -2.63 -2.46 10.14
C ARG A 80 -1.47 -3.13 9.44
N ILE A 81 -1.47 -3.04 8.12
CA ILE A 81 -0.42 -3.55 7.26
C ILE A 81 0.26 -2.40 6.53
N GLU A 82 1.48 -2.65 6.06
CA GLU A 82 2.23 -1.71 5.24
C GLU A 82 2.34 -2.20 3.80
N ILE A 83 2.12 -1.29 2.85
CA ILE A 83 2.22 -1.58 1.42
C ILE A 83 3.25 -0.67 0.80
N ILE A 84 4.17 -1.27 0.04
CA ILE A 84 5.06 -0.55 -0.86
C ILE A 84 4.30 -0.33 -2.17
N PRO A 85 3.93 0.90 -2.54
CA PRO A 85 3.23 1.12 -3.79
C PRO A 85 4.16 0.96 -4.98
N ASN A 86 3.60 0.55 -6.12
CA ASN A 86 4.36 0.38 -7.37
C ASN A 86 5.02 1.69 -7.84
N HIS A 87 4.32 2.82 -7.68
CA HIS A 87 4.76 4.11 -8.16
C HIS A 87 4.57 5.21 -7.10
N VAL A 88 5.63 5.47 -6.34
CA VAL A 88 5.65 6.44 -5.23
C VAL A 88 5.27 7.87 -5.64
N CYS A 89 5.61 8.30 -6.85
CA CYS A 89 5.42 9.67 -7.31
C CYS A 89 3.94 10.03 -7.42
N VAL A 90 3.14 9.15 -8.00
CA VAL A 90 1.70 9.38 -8.19
C VAL A 90 0.92 9.23 -6.89
N VAL A 91 1.33 8.33 -5.99
CA VAL A 91 0.79 8.23 -4.63
C VAL A 91 1.00 9.53 -3.87
N SER A 92 2.22 10.07 -3.89
CA SER A 92 2.54 11.35 -3.22
C SER A 92 1.69 12.51 -3.75
N ASN A 93 1.27 12.47 -5.02
CA ASN A 93 0.42 13.49 -5.61
C ASN A 93 -1.07 13.37 -5.21
N MET A 94 -1.50 12.24 -4.64
CA MET A 94 -2.87 12.04 -4.18
C MET A 94 -3.12 12.62 -2.78
N LEU A 95 -2.09 12.68 -1.93
CA LEU A 95 -2.24 13.03 -0.51
C LEU A 95 -1.67 14.41 -0.19
N ASP A 96 -2.38 15.18 0.64
CA ASP A 96 -1.93 16.53 1.06
C ASP A 96 -0.71 16.49 1.98
N GLN A 97 -0.50 15.39 2.71
CA GLN A 97 0.54 15.27 3.73
C GLN A 97 1.19 13.88 3.70
N VAL A 98 2.43 13.82 4.19
CA VAL A 98 3.14 12.56 4.47
C VAL A 98 3.70 12.56 5.89
N HIS A 99 3.81 11.38 6.48
CA HIS A 99 4.40 11.20 7.80
C HIS A 99 5.84 10.70 7.67
N LEU A 100 6.79 11.49 8.17
CA LEU A 100 8.20 11.11 8.30
C LEU A 100 8.40 10.41 9.64
N VAL A 101 8.86 9.16 9.60
CA VAL A 101 9.04 8.31 10.78
C VAL A 101 10.52 8.05 11.04
N ARG A 102 10.96 8.18 12.29
CA ARG A 102 12.31 7.80 12.74
C ARG A 102 12.22 7.26 14.17
N GLY A 103 12.28 5.94 14.33
CA GLY A 103 11.97 5.30 15.60
C GLY A 103 10.56 5.68 16.04
N GLU A 104 10.41 6.17 17.27
CA GLU A 104 9.13 6.63 17.82
C GLU A 104 8.75 8.05 17.37
N SER A 105 9.65 8.78 16.70
CA SER A 105 9.39 10.15 16.26
C SER A 105 8.60 10.16 14.95
N ILE A 106 7.45 10.82 14.95
CA ILE A 106 6.61 11.06 13.77
C ILE A 106 6.51 12.56 13.52
N LYS A 107 6.79 12.98 12.28
CA LYS A 107 6.60 14.36 11.82
C LYS A 107 5.75 14.38 10.56
N THR A 108 4.62 15.06 10.60
CA THR A 108 3.78 15.31 9.42
C THR A 108 4.30 16.51 8.64
N VAL A 109 4.40 16.39 7.31
CA VAL A 109 4.78 17.48 6.42
C VAL A 109 3.83 17.55 5.24
N ASP A 110 3.56 18.77 4.75
CA ASP A 110 2.72 18.99 3.58
C ASP A 110 3.46 18.59 2.28
N VAL A 111 2.73 18.00 1.34
CA VAL A 111 3.19 17.82 -0.04
C VAL A 111 2.99 19.14 -0.78
N ALA A 112 3.90 20.09 -0.55
CA ALA A 112 3.77 21.47 -1.02
C ALA A 112 3.56 21.63 -2.54
N ALA A 113 4.04 20.66 -3.33
CA ALA A 113 3.93 20.64 -4.79
C ALA A 113 2.77 19.77 -5.32
N ARG A 114 1.85 19.30 -4.45
CA ARG A 114 0.72 18.47 -4.89
C ARG A 114 -0.10 19.17 -5.97
N GLY A 115 -0.34 18.44 -7.07
CA GLY A 115 -1.12 18.91 -8.21
C GLY A 115 -0.46 20.04 -9.02
N LYS A 116 0.83 20.35 -8.79
CA LYS A 116 1.56 21.40 -9.53
C LYS A 116 2.16 20.84 -10.84
N VAL A 117 1.29 20.27 -11.68
CA VAL A 117 1.62 19.84 -13.04
C VAL A 117 1.33 21.01 -13.99
N LEU A 118 2.25 21.30 -14.92
CA LEU A 118 2.13 22.38 -15.91
C LEU A 118 1.42 21.91 -17.18
#